data_AF-A0A920KQR8-F1
#
_entry.id   AF-A0A920KQR8-F1
#
_cell.length_a   1.000
_cell.length_b   1.000
_cell.length_c   1.000
_cell.angle_alpha   90.00
_cell.angle_beta   90.00
_cell.angle_gamma   90.00
#
_symmetry.space_group_name_H-M   'P 1'
#
loop_
_entity.id
_entity.type
_entity.pdbx_description
1 polymer ?
#
loop_
_entity_poly.entity_id
_entity_poly.type
_entity_poly.pdbx_seq_one_letter_code
_entity_poly.pdbx_strand_id
1 'polypeptide(L)'
;MIAEVANALADPDAETPIAVVEAGTGTGKTIAYLVAALPIARARAKKLVVASATVALQEQLLFRDLPDVMKHSGLSFDAALAKGRGRYVCLLKLDHQLSDRGADPLIPLYPDEFLGAEEEVAGPMLDEMIQALGTAAGRDLDAWPEQLSASVRRLSPQIKASARQALPPYCPVQFFVHAKD
;
A
#
# COMPACT_ATOMS: atom_id res chain seq x y z
N MET A 1 3.81 -25.09 -8.70
CA MET A 1 3.71 -23.62 -8.57
C MET A 1 5.00 -22.91 -8.98
N ILE A 2 6.14 -23.13 -8.33
CA ILE A 2 7.41 -22.41 -8.64
C ILE A 2 7.78 -22.50 -10.14
N ALA A 3 7.88 -23.73 -10.67
CA ALA A 3 8.24 -23.95 -12.08
C ALA A 3 7.23 -23.32 -13.05
N GLU A 4 5.94 -23.39 -12.72
CA GLU A 4 4.86 -22.82 -13.54
C GLU A 4 4.96 -21.29 -13.63
N VAL A 5 5.13 -20.64 -12.48
CA VAL A 5 5.34 -19.18 -12.41
C VAL A 5 6.63 -18.78 -13.13
N ALA A 6 7.70 -19.55 -12.94
CA ALA A 6 8.97 -19.28 -13.60
C ALA A 6 8.85 -19.37 -15.13
N ASN A 7 8.22 -20.43 -15.66
CA ASN A 7 8.04 -20.61 -17.10
C ASN A 7 7.23 -19.48 -17.73
N ALA A 8 6.11 -19.10 -17.11
CA ALA A 8 5.27 -18.01 -17.62
C ALA A 8 5.96 -16.64 -17.56
N LEU A 9 6.88 -16.44 -16.62
CA LEU A 9 7.61 -15.18 -16.49
C LEU A 9 8.96 -15.21 -17.24
N ALA A 10 9.50 -16.36 -17.63
CA ALA A 10 10.84 -16.53 -18.18
C ALA A 10 11.00 -16.12 -19.66
N ASP A 11 9.91 -16.03 -20.40
CA ASP A 11 9.88 -15.53 -21.79
C ASP A 11 8.76 -14.48 -21.93
N PRO A 12 9.08 -13.18 -22.10
CA PRO A 12 8.07 -12.15 -22.25
C PRO A 12 7.45 -12.12 -23.65
N ASP A 13 8.11 -12.73 -24.63
CA ASP A 13 7.70 -12.80 -26.03
C ASP A 13 6.94 -14.10 -26.33
N ALA A 14 6.72 -14.92 -25.31
CA ALA A 14 5.83 -16.06 -25.37
C ALA A 14 4.43 -15.62 -25.81
N GLU A 15 3.76 -16.47 -26.59
CA GLU A 15 2.40 -16.21 -27.08
C GLU A 15 1.41 -15.94 -25.94
N THR A 16 1.64 -16.56 -24.78
CA THR A 16 0.84 -16.39 -23.56
C THR A 16 1.71 -16.28 -22.30
N PRO A 17 2.16 -15.07 -21.91
CA PRO A 17 2.97 -14.85 -20.71
C PRO A 17 2.11 -14.82 -19.44
N ILE A 18 1.20 -15.79 -19.30
CA ILE A 18 0.19 -15.87 -18.23
C ILE A 18 0.15 -17.30 -17.70
N ALA A 19 0.30 -17.45 -16.37
CA ALA A 19 0.06 -18.70 -15.66
C ALA A 19 -1.16 -18.58 -14.75
N VAL A 20 -1.98 -19.62 -14.73
CA VAL A 20 -3.06 -19.80 -13.76
C VAL A 20 -2.72 -20.98 -12.87
N VAL A 21 -2.56 -20.74 -11.58
CA VAL A 21 -2.17 -21.78 -10.62
C VAL A 21 -3.18 -21.85 -9.49
N GLU A 22 -3.86 -22.97 -9.37
CA GLU A 22 -4.66 -23.30 -8.21
C GLU A 22 -3.79 -23.93 -7.12
N ALA A 23 -3.95 -23.49 -5.88
CA ALA A 23 -3.35 -24.16 -4.74
C ALA A 23 -4.18 -23.97 -3.47
N GLY A 24 -4.22 -25.00 -2.62
CA GLY A 24 -4.90 -24.99 -1.32
C GLY A 24 -4.23 -24.08 -0.29
N THR A 25 -4.90 -23.76 0.82
CA THR A 25 -4.32 -23.00 1.94
C THR A 25 -3.11 -23.74 2.53
N GLY A 26 -2.13 -23.00 3.07
CA GLY A 26 -0.94 -23.61 3.68
C GLY A 26 0.11 -24.22 2.73
N THR A 27 -0.13 -24.23 1.42
CA THR A 27 0.79 -24.80 0.40
C THR A 27 2.03 -23.95 0.10
N GLY A 28 2.25 -22.86 0.83
CA GLY A 28 3.40 -21.97 0.60
C GLY A 28 3.28 -21.09 -0.65
N LYS A 29 2.05 -20.73 -1.07
CA LYS A 29 1.80 -19.92 -2.27
C LYS A 29 2.66 -18.65 -2.33
N THR A 30 2.72 -17.93 -1.22
CA THR A 30 3.49 -16.69 -1.11
C THR A 30 4.95 -16.89 -1.44
N ILE A 31 5.60 -17.85 -0.77
CA ILE A 31 7.01 -18.15 -1.01
C ILE A 31 7.21 -18.59 -2.46
N ALA A 32 6.35 -19.47 -2.96
CA ALA A 32 6.49 -20.07 -4.28
C ALA A 32 6.50 -19.03 -5.42
N TYR A 33 5.60 -18.03 -5.41
CA TYR A 33 5.65 -16.98 -6.43
C TYR A 33 6.79 -16.00 -6.20
N LEU A 34 7.18 -15.71 -4.94
CA LEU A 34 8.27 -14.77 -4.65
C LEU A 34 9.62 -15.32 -5.10
N VAL A 35 9.94 -16.58 -4.78
CA VAL A 35 11.23 -17.17 -5.15
C VAL A 35 11.36 -17.39 -6.66
N ALA A 36 10.25 -17.51 -7.39
CA ALA A 36 10.26 -17.57 -8.85
C ALA A 36 10.36 -16.17 -9.48
N ALA A 37 9.53 -15.23 -9.03
CA ALA A 37 9.38 -13.94 -9.70
C ALA A 37 10.48 -12.95 -9.37
N LEU A 38 11.03 -12.94 -8.14
CA LEU A 38 12.06 -11.97 -7.74
C LEU A 38 13.35 -12.10 -8.55
N PRO A 39 13.94 -13.31 -8.75
CA PRO A 39 15.14 -13.45 -9.57
C PRO A 39 14.91 -13.03 -11.02
N ILE A 40 13.74 -13.36 -11.59
CA ILE A 40 13.37 -13.01 -12.96
C ILE A 40 13.20 -11.48 -13.09
N ALA A 41 12.50 -10.85 -12.15
CA ALA A 41 12.34 -9.40 -12.11
C ALA A 41 13.70 -8.69 -11.99
N ARG A 42 14.61 -9.20 -11.14
CA ARG A 42 15.97 -8.68 -11.01
C ARG A 42 16.77 -8.82 -12.29
N ALA A 43 16.81 -10.02 -12.88
CA ALA A 43 17.55 -10.29 -14.12
C ALA A 43 17.07 -9.42 -15.30
N ARG A 44 15.82 -8.94 -15.24
CA ARG A 44 15.20 -8.10 -16.27
C ARG A 44 15.12 -6.62 -15.91
N ALA A 45 15.67 -6.20 -14.77
CA ALA A 45 15.56 -4.85 -14.24
C ALA A 45 14.10 -4.34 -14.21
N LYS A 46 13.17 -5.18 -13.74
CA LYS A 46 11.74 -4.86 -13.58
C LYS A 46 11.33 -4.81 -12.11
N LYS A 47 10.21 -4.14 -11.83
CA LYS A 47 9.55 -4.14 -10.53
C LYS A 47 8.54 -5.28 -10.49
N LEU A 48 8.51 -6.03 -9.39
CA LEU A 48 7.51 -7.07 -9.16
C LEU A 48 6.31 -6.44 -8.44
N VAL A 49 5.12 -6.58 -9.01
CA VAL A 49 3.87 -6.15 -8.37
C VAL A 49 3.12 -7.38 -7.86
N VAL A 50 2.76 -7.38 -6.58
CA VAL A 50 1.97 -8.44 -5.96
C VAL A 50 0.61 -7.86 -5.56
N ALA A 51 -0.46 -8.34 -6.20
CA ALA A 51 -1.82 -7.94 -5.84
C ALA A 51 -2.45 -8.97 -4.90
N SER A 52 -3.16 -8.50 -3.87
CA SER A 52 -3.89 -9.35 -2.93
C SER A 52 -5.23 -8.72 -2.56
N ALA A 53 -6.20 -9.54 -2.17
CA ALA A 53 -7.61 -9.16 -2.03
C ALA A 53 -7.88 -8.18 -0.89
N THR A 54 -7.13 -8.25 0.23
CA THR A 54 -7.41 -7.45 1.44
C THR A 54 -6.15 -6.79 1.98
N VAL A 55 -6.31 -5.67 2.69
CA VAL A 55 -5.19 -4.97 3.35
C VAL A 55 -4.50 -5.86 4.38
N ALA A 56 -5.26 -6.66 5.14
CA ALA A 56 -4.69 -7.59 6.12
C ALA A 56 -3.73 -8.61 5.47
N LEU A 57 -4.08 -9.13 4.28
CA LEU A 57 -3.19 -10.05 3.55
C LEU A 57 -1.94 -9.32 3.02
N GLN A 58 -2.06 -8.04 2.65
CA GLN A 58 -0.93 -7.23 2.21
C GLN A 58 0.02 -6.92 3.38
N GLU A 59 -0.51 -6.66 4.58
CA GLU A 59 0.28 -6.45 5.80
C GLU A 59 0.98 -7.74 6.25
N GLN A 60 0.29 -8.89 6.16
CA GLN A 60 0.94 -10.19 6.38
C GLN A 60 2.11 -10.40 5.41
N LEU A 61 1.91 -10.07 4.14
CA LEU A 61 2.96 -10.17 3.13
C LEU A 61 4.16 -9.27 3.49
N LEU A 62 3.91 -8.01 3.88
CA LEU A 62 4.95 -7.02 4.17
C LEU A 62 5.71 -7.31 5.46
N PHE A 63 5.03 -7.60 6.55
CA PHE A 63 5.63 -7.66 7.89
C PHE A 63 6.05 -9.06 8.32
N ARG A 64 5.60 -10.10 7.62
CA ARG A 64 5.93 -11.48 7.92
C ARG A 64 6.57 -12.20 6.74
N ASP A 65 5.82 -12.38 5.66
CA ASP A 65 6.24 -13.30 4.60
C ASP A 65 7.49 -12.80 3.84
N LEU A 66 7.60 -11.49 3.55
CA LEU A 66 8.76 -10.92 2.87
C LEU A 66 10.03 -10.87 3.73
N PRO A 67 9.99 -10.44 5.02
CA PRO A 67 11.11 -10.61 5.93
C PRO A 67 11.59 -12.06 6.04
N ASP A 68 10.65 -13.01 6.11
CA ASP A 68 10.97 -14.44 6.15
C ASP A 68 11.66 -14.91 4.86
N VAL A 69 11.16 -14.50 3.69
CA VAL A 69 11.81 -14.83 2.42
C VAL A 69 13.21 -14.20 2.35
N MET A 70 13.36 -12.93 2.72
CA MET A 70 14.65 -12.24 2.69
C MET A 70 15.69 -12.92 3.58
N LYS A 71 15.29 -13.37 4.78
CA LYS A 71 16.15 -14.05 5.75
C LYS A 71 16.64 -15.41 5.28
N HIS A 72 15.80 -16.18 4.57
CA HIS A 72 16.10 -17.60 4.27
C HIS A 72 16.47 -17.88 2.81
N SER A 73 16.16 -16.99 1.87
CA SER A 73 16.39 -17.23 0.43
C SER A 73 17.72 -16.70 -0.10
N GLY A 74 18.41 -15.83 0.65
CA GLY A 74 19.57 -15.09 0.17
C GLY A 74 19.25 -14.01 -0.87
N LEU A 75 17.97 -13.71 -1.08
CA LEU A 75 17.53 -12.62 -1.96
C LEU A 75 17.55 -11.29 -1.22
N SER A 76 18.01 -10.23 -1.89
CA SER A 76 17.95 -8.85 -1.41
C SER A 76 16.97 -8.04 -2.25
N PHE A 77 16.02 -7.37 -1.60
CA PHE A 77 15.01 -6.55 -2.25
C PHE A 77 14.43 -5.52 -1.28
N ASP A 78 14.01 -4.39 -1.82
CA ASP A 78 13.21 -3.37 -1.16
C ASP A 78 11.72 -3.64 -1.45
N ALA A 79 10.86 -3.38 -0.47
CA ALA A 79 9.43 -3.60 -0.59
C ALA A 79 8.64 -2.39 -0.08
N ALA A 80 7.54 -2.07 -0.77
CA ALA A 80 6.64 -0.97 -0.43
C ALA A 80 5.18 -1.37 -0.61
N LEU A 81 4.35 -0.92 0.34
CA LEU A 81 2.91 -1.13 0.35
C LEU A 81 2.20 0.10 -0.20
N ALA A 82 1.36 -0.08 -1.23
CA ALA A 82 0.44 0.96 -1.67
C ALA A 82 -1.01 0.57 -1.36
N LYS A 83 -1.59 1.30 -0.40
CA LYS A 83 -3.02 1.23 -0.06
C LYS A 83 -3.81 2.26 -0.88
N GLY A 84 -5.13 2.14 -0.90
CA GLY A 84 -5.99 3.16 -1.51
C GLY A 84 -5.87 4.52 -0.77
N ARG A 85 -6.04 5.64 -1.48
CA ARG A 85 -5.89 7.00 -0.91
C ARG A 85 -6.72 7.28 0.35
N GLY A 86 -7.91 6.66 0.45
CA GLY A 86 -8.80 6.78 1.61
C GLY A 86 -8.27 6.13 2.89
N ARG A 87 -7.10 5.48 2.82
CA ARG A 87 -6.40 4.83 3.93
C ARG A 87 -5.26 5.68 4.47
N TYR A 88 -5.07 6.88 3.92
CA TYR A 88 -4.02 7.81 4.35
C TYR A 88 -4.58 9.17 4.76
N VAL A 89 -3.98 9.78 5.78
CA VAL A 89 -4.31 11.13 6.24
C VAL A 89 -3.84 12.17 5.22
N CYS A 90 -4.69 13.15 4.91
CA CYS A 90 -4.31 14.36 4.19
C CYS A 90 -3.90 15.45 5.15
N LEU A 91 -2.66 15.87 5.01
CA LEU A 91 -2.12 16.99 5.76
C LEU A 91 -2.91 18.29 5.51
N LEU A 92 -3.32 18.54 4.26
CA LEU A 92 -4.03 19.76 3.90
C LEU A 92 -5.44 19.81 4.51
N LYS A 93 -6.17 18.69 4.48
CA LYS A 93 -7.51 18.62 5.10
C LYS A 93 -7.43 18.68 6.62
N LEU A 94 -6.43 18.02 7.20
CA LEU A 94 -6.19 18.07 8.64
C LEU A 94 -5.91 19.51 9.09
N ASP A 95 -5.00 20.21 8.42
CA ASP A 95 -4.65 21.61 8.68
C ASP A 95 -5.86 22.55 8.55
N HIS A 96 -6.71 22.33 7.55
CA HIS A 96 -7.94 23.11 7.34
C HIS A 96 -8.96 22.94 8.46
N GLN A 97 -9.16 21.71 8.97
CA GLN A 97 -10.09 21.44 10.09
C GLN A 97 -9.64 22.07 11.40
N LEU A 98 -8.33 22.22 11.60
CA LEU A 98 -7.76 22.82 12.81
C LEU A 98 -7.72 24.34 12.76
N SER A 99 -7.65 24.91 11.56
CA SER A 99 -7.52 26.35 11.31
C SER A 99 -8.86 27.11 11.47
N ASP A 100 -9.74 26.69 12.39
CA ASP A 100 -11.07 27.26 12.57
C ASP A 100 -11.03 28.81 12.64
N ARG A 101 -11.67 29.46 11.65
CA ARG A 101 -11.82 30.91 11.34
C ARG A 101 -11.07 31.43 10.10
N GLY A 102 -11.56 31.09 8.90
CA GLY A 102 -11.42 31.95 7.72
C GLY A 102 -10.65 31.39 6.51
N ALA A 103 -10.28 30.11 6.51
CA ALA A 103 -9.69 29.49 5.33
C ALA A 103 -10.76 29.22 4.26
N ASP A 104 -10.44 29.54 3.00
CA ASP A 104 -11.31 29.24 1.85
C ASP A 104 -11.71 27.76 1.87
N PRO A 105 -12.97 27.42 1.55
CA PRO A 105 -13.42 26.04 1.48
C PRO A 105 -12.58 25.27 0.45
N LEU A 106 -12.02 24.14 0.86
CA LEU A 106 -11.24 23.29 -0.04
C LEU A 106 -12.14 22.81 -1.18
N ILE A 107 -11.66 22.99 -2.42
CA ILE A 107 -12.32 22.44 -3.59
C ILE A 107 -12.12 20.91 -3.56
N PRO A 108 -13.19 20.11 -3.45
CA PRO A 108 -13.09 18.66 -3.56
C PRO A 108 -12.56 18.27 -4.95
N LEU A 109 -11.51 17.45 -4.97
CA LEU A 109 -10.87 16.98 -6.19
C LEU A 109 -11.50 15.68 -6.70
N TYR A 110 -12.27 15.00 -5.85
CA TYR A 110 -12.88 13.71 -6.18
C TYR A 110 -14.36 13.64 -5.77
N PRO A 111 -15.21 12.91 -6.52
CA PRO A 111 -16.67 12.89 -6.28
C PRO A 111 -17.09 12.36 -4.90
N ASP A 112 -16.31 11.42 -4.34
CA ASP A 112 -16.52 10.84 -3.02
C ASP A 112 -16.28 11.83 -1.87
N GLU A 113 -15.63 12.96 -2.14
CA GLU A 113 -15.39 14.02 -1.15
C GLU A 113 -16.61 14.94 -0.96
N PHE A 114 -17.54 14.97 -1.92
CA PHE A 114 -18.77 15.78 -1.82
C PHE A 114 -19.84 15.18 -0.89
N LEU A 115 -19.80 13.87 -0.65
CA LEU A 115 -20.93 13.12 -0.08
C LEU A 115 -21.03 13.15 1.46
N GLY A 116 -20.23 13.94 2.19
CA GLY A 116 -20.11 13.78 3.65
C GLY A 116 -19.72 15.01 4.47
N ALA A 117 -20.10 16.21 4.03
CA ALA A 117 -19.65 17.48 4.63
C ALA A 117 -20.38 17.91 5.94
N GLU A 118 -21.21 17.06 6.55
CA GLU A 118 -22.14 17.50 7.62
C GLU A 118 -21.79 17.05 9.06
N GLU A 119 -20.75 16.25 9.30
CA GLU A 119 -20.37 15.82 10.65
C GLU A 119 -19.14 16.56 11.20
N GLU A 120 -19.34 17.27 12.30
CA GLU A 120 -18.31 17.96 13.08
C GLU A 120 -17.27 16.95 13.62
N VAL A 121 -16.00 17.17 13.32
CA VAL A 121 -14.91 16.28 13.74
C VAL A 121 -14.48 16.65 15.15
N ALA A 122 -14.37 15.68 16.06
CA ALA A 122 -13.93 15.92 17.43
C ALA A 122 -12.47 16.43 17.47
N GLY A 123 -12.29 17.70 17.85
CA GLY A 123 -10.98 18.38 17.94
C GLY A 123 -9.85 17.61 18.65
N PRO A 124 -10.09 16.93 19.79
CA PRO A 124 -9.03 16.20 20.50
C PRO A 124 -8.35 15.11 19.66
N MET A 125 -9.09 14.43 18.79
CA MET A 125 -8.55 13.38 17.93
C MET A 125 -7.68 13.97 16.81
N LEU A 126 -7.97 15.19 16.36
CA LEU A 126 -7.18 15.87 15.33
C LEU A 126 -5.80 16.29 15.85
N ASP A 127 -5.74 16.77 17.09
CA ASP A 127 -4.48 17.14 17.73
C ASP A 127 -3.53 15.95 17.90
N GLU A 128 -4.06 14.79 18.30
CA GLU A 128 -3.30 13.53 18.36
C GLU A 128 -2.80 13.11 16.98
N MET A 129 -3.62 13.28 15.94
CA MET A 129 -3.23 12.99 14.56
C MET A 129 -2.03 13.82 14.11
N ILE A 130 -2.00 15.13 14.40
CA ILE A 130 -0.86 15.99 14.08
C ILE A 130 0.41 15.51 14.76
N GLN A 131 0.33 15.22 16.06
CA GLN A 131 1.50 14.80 16.84
C GLN A 131 2.10 13.52 16.26
N ALA A 132 1.27 12.60 15.76
CA ALA A 132 1.76 11.39 15.14
C ALA A 132 2.27 11.57 13.71
N LEU A 133 1.96 12.66 12.97
CA LEU A 133 2.38 12.87 11.58
C LEU A 133 3.90 12.82 11.35
N GLY A 134 4.68 13.11 12.40
CA GLY A 134 6.13 12.97 12.41
C GLY A 134 6.62 11.52 12.31
N THR A 135 5.72 10.55 12.51
CA THR A 135 5.97 9.11 12.41
C THR A 135 5.37 8.53 11.13
N ALA A 136 5.94 7.43 10.64
CA ALA A 136 5.38 6.71 9.50
C ALA A 136 3.98 6.13 9.79
N ALA A 137 3.74 5.71 11.05
CA ALA A 137 2.44 5.21 11.51
C ALA A 137 1.37 6.30 11.49
N GLY A 138 1.75 7.56 11.76
CA GLY A 138 0.78 8.65 11.88
C GLY A 138 0.07 9.05 10.59
N ARG A 139 0.51 8.52 9.43
CA ARG A 139 -0.10 8.80 8.13
C ARG A 139 -0.99 7.66 7.63
N ASP A 140 -0.80 6.45 8.13
CA ASP A 140 -1.57 5.26 7.76
C ASP A 140 -2.74 5.08 8.72
N LEU A 141 -3.96 5.27 8.21
CA LEU A 141 -5.18 5.22 9.02
C LEU A 141 -5.48 3.81 9.57
N ASP A 142 -4.96 2.76 8.93
CA ASP A 142 -5.14 1.39 9.44
C ASP A 142 -4.14 1.06 10.57
N ALA A 143 -3.05 1.83 10.70
CA ALA A 143 -2.06 1.67 11.77
C ALA A 143 -2.46 2.39 13.07
N TRP A 144 -3.61 3.07 13.08
CA TRP A 144 -4.08 3.82 14.25
C TRP A 144 -4.63 2.86 15.33
N PRO A 145 -4.26 3.03 16.61
CA PRO A 145 -4.61 2.09 17.68
C PRO A 145 -6.12 2.07 18.02
N GLU A 146 -6.84 3.17 17.77
CA GLU A 146 -8.27 3.28 18.03
C GLU A 146 -9.10 3.30 16.74
N GLN A 147 -10.37 2.89 16.85
CA GLN A 147 -11.30 2.87 15.73
C GLN A 147 -11.69 4.30 15.34
N LEU A 148 -11.04 4.81 14.30
CA LEU A 148 -11.31 6.15 13.77
C LEU A 148 -12.75 6.28 13.27
N SER A 149 -13.40 7.38 13.65
CA SER A 149 -14.74 7.75 13.19
C SER A 149 -14.78 7.95 11.66
N ALA A 150 -15.97 7.83 11.08
CA ALA A 150 -16.17 8.06 9.65
C ALA A 150 -15.71 9.47 9.23
N SER A 151 -15.93 10.47 10.09
CA SER A 151 -15.51 11.86 9.86
C SER A 151 -14.00 12.02 9.75
N VAL A 152 -13.21 11.32 10.57
CA VAL A 152 -11.75 11.36 10.48
C VAL A 152 -11.22 10.61 9.25
N ARG A 153 -11.85 9.49 8.87
CA ARG A 153 -11.48 8.76 7.64
C ARG A 153 -11.70 9.60 6.37
N ARG A 154 -12.60 10.60 6.42
CA ARG A 154 -12.84 11.57 5.32
C ARG A 154 -11.74 12.62 5.17
N LEU A 155 -10.82 12.77 6.12
CA LEU A 155 -9.64 13.65 6.02
C LEU A 155 -8.54 13.08 5.11
N SER A 156 -8.86 12.22 4.16
CA SER A 156 -7.98 11.78 3.07
C SER A 156 -8.20 12.70 1.86
N PRO A 157 -7.16 13.28 1.19
CA PRO A 157 -6.16 12.51 0.46
C PRO A 157 -4.71 13.05 0.51
N GLN A 158 -3.73 12.17 0.77
CA GLN A 158 -2.45 12.24 0.06
C GLN A 158 -2.03 10.84 -0.41
N ILE A 159 -1.70 10.73 -1.70
CA ILE A 159 -0.94 9.60 -2.23
C ILE A 159 0.52 9.86 -1.90
N LYS A 160 1.01 9.28 -0.80
CA LYS A 160 2.42 8.91 -0.69
C LYS A 160 2.48 7.53 -0.08
N ALA A 161 2.85 6.55 -0.90
CA ALA A 161 3.17 5.21 -0.47
C ALA A 161 4.14 5.28 0.73
N SER A 162 3.74 4.67 1.85
CA SER A 162 4.57 4.57 3.03
C SER A 162 5.52 3.39 2.89
N ALA A 163 6.61 3.62 2.18
CA ALA A 163 7.92 2.99 2.34
C ALA A 163 8.79 3.64 1.25
N ARG A 164 10.02 3.99 1.60
CA ARG A 164 10.90 4.90 0.84
C ARG A 164 10.80 4.80 -0.69
N GLN A 165 10.78 5.99 -1.29
CA GLN A 165 10.90 6.35 -2.72
C GLN A 165 9.62 6.38 -3.57
N ALA A 166 9.35 7.63 -3.98
CA ALA A 166 8.45 8.14 -5.01
C ALA A 166 7.91 7.14 -6.05
N LEU A 167 6.58 7.14 -6.21
CA LEU A 167 5.88 6.59 -7.36
C LEU A 167 4.88 7.63 -7.94
N PRO A 168 4.61 7.59 -9.27
CA PRO A 168 3.85 8.59 -10.04
C PRO A 168 2.32 8.59 -9.76
N PRO A 169 1.57 9.60 -10.25
CA PRO A 169 0.31 10.07 -9.63
C PRO A 169 -0.97 9.29 -9.94
N TYR A 170 -0.91 8.05 -10.43
CA TYR A 170 -2.11 7.26 -10.70
C TYR A 170 -1.93 5.80 -10.27
N CYS A 171 -2.58 5.35 -9.19
CA CYS A 171 -2.77 3.91 -9.01
C CYS A 171 -3.87 3.53 -7.99
N PRO A 172 -4.78 2.62 -8.36
CA PRO A 172 -5.57 1.84 -7.40
C PRO A 172 -4.73 0.65 -6.87
N VAL A 173 -4.60 0.56 -5.55
CA VAL A 173 -4.15 -0.57 -4.69
C VAL A 173 -3.15 -1.58 -5.32
N GLN A 174 -1.84 -1.43 -5.04
CA GLN A 174 -0.79 -2.34 -5.51
C GLN A 174 0.39 -2.43 -4.53
N PHE A 175 1.05 -3.58 -4.45
CA PHE A 175 2.29 -3.75 -3.68
C PHE A 175 3.49 -3.75 -4.64
N PHE A 176 4.58 -3.07 -4.31
CA PHE A 176 5.78 -3.03 -5.14
C PHE A 176 6.95 -3.69 -4.42
N VAL A 177 7.55 -4.71 -5.03
CA VAL A 177 8.87 -5.21 -4.65
C VAL A 177 9.88 -4.81 -5.72
N HIS A 178 10.93 -4.13 -5.30
CA HIS A 178 12.07 -3.79 -6.13
C HIS A 178 13.25 -4.63 -5.67
N ALA A 179 13.77 -5.51 -6.53
CA ALA A 179 14.99 -6.24 -6.23
C ALA A 179 16.17 -5.25 -6.13
N LYS A 180 17.02 -5.43 -5.12
CA LYS A 180 18.21 -4.61 -4.92
C LYS A 180 19.41 -5.23 -5.63
N ASP A 181 20.23 -4.38 -6.23
CA ASP A 181 21.48 -4.77 -6.92
C ASP A 181 22.52 -5.33 -5.94
#